data_AF-A0A2Z6MSW6-F1
#
_entry.id   AF-A0A2Z6MSW6-F1
#
_cell.length_a   1.000
_cell.length_b   1.000
_cell.length_c   1.000
_cell.angle_alpha   90.00
_cell.angle_beta   90.00
_cell.angle_gamma   90.00
#
_symmetry.space_group_name_H-M   'P 1'
#
loop_
_entity.id
_entity.type
_entity.pdbx_description
1 polymer ?
#
loop_
_entity_poly.entity_id
_entity_poly.type
_entity_poly.pdbx_seq_one_letter_code
_entity_poly.pdbx_strand_id
1 'polypeptide(L)'
;MLSQIGFQRGVTKKVGNGRLTSFWCDPWLGGTPLRTQFQRLFQVSTQVTSTVREMGNWVDDQWVWDLKWRRDLFVWELILLESLHEILDRSIIYTADDSWCWKHDPCGYYSVKSAFFALSRSRSGEVIFSVEEERLLPKVWKTWAPSKVAVFSWQLLQDRLPTRRNLLQRGVIGDASASMCVLCGLGSESADHLFCSCNQISPICYSILLWLGVDLVPSRGVLGSFEAFLGMGVGRKDRLGWLLIWHTIV
;
A
#
# COMPACT_ATOMS: atom_id res chain seq x y z
N MET A 1 4.38 -2.67 3.60
CA MET A 1 5.10 -1.40 3.34
C MET A 1 4.28 -0.41 2.50
N LEU A 2 3.71 -0.78 1.35
CA LEU A 2 2.92 0.13 0.48
C LEU A 2 1.64 0.74 1.13
N SER A 3 0.97 0.03 2.04
CA SER A 3 -0.22 0.56 2.74
C SER A 3 0.11 1.65 3.76
N GLN A 4 1.25 1.55 4.46
CA GLN A 4 1.73 2.58 5.40
C GLN A 4 2.12 3.86 4.66
N ILE A 5 2.78 3.73 3.50
CA ILE A 5 3.17 4.88 2.65
C ILE A 5 1.93 5.61 2.12
N GLY A 6 0.89 4.88 1.71
CA GLY A 6 -0.38 5.47 1.28
C GLY A 6 -1.12 6.22 2.41
N PHE A 7 -1.13 5.65 3.62
CA PHE A 7 -1.75 6.27 4.79
C PHE A 7 -1.03 7.57 5.18
N GLN A 8 0.30 7.55 5.30
CA GLN A 8 1.07 8.74 5.68
C GLN A 8 0.88 9.91 4.69
N ARG A 9 0.74 9.62 3.40
CA ARG A 9 0.46 10.67 2.39
C ARG A 9 -0.93 11.27 2.52
N GLY A 10 -1.91 10.47 2.98
CA GLY A 10 -3.30 10.89 3.13
C GLY A 10 -3.63 11.61 4.43
N VAL A 11 -2.72 11.63 5.41
CA VAL A 11 -2.90 12.36 6.68
C VAL A 11 -2.18 13.71 6.62
N THR A 12 -2.78 14.75 7.18
CA THR A 12 -2.16 16.05 7.44
C THR A 12 -2.35 16.44 8.90
N LYS A 13 -1.41 17.21 9.44
CA LYS A 13 -1.55 17.79 10.76
C LYS A 13 -2.36 19.06 10.67
N LYS A 14 -3.35 19.23 11.54
CA LYS A 14 -4.08 20.47 11.74
C LYS A 14 -3.59 21.08 13.05
N VAL A 15 -2.95 22.24 12.92
CA VAL A 15 -2.38 22.94 14.07
C VAL A 15 -3.50 23.54 14.90
N GLY A 16 -3.48 23.22 16.19
CA GLY A 16 -4.26 23.86 17.23
C GLY A 16 -3.35 24.82 17.99
N ASN A 17 -2.90 24.41 19.17
CA ASN A 17 -1.98 25.16 20.02
C ASN A 17 -0.52 25.05 19.60
N GLY A 18 -0.18 24.18 18.65
CA GLY A 18 1.14 24.09 18.05
C GLY A 18 2.19 23.36 18.88
N ARG A 19 1.83 22.78 20.03
CA ARG A 19 2.79 22.12 20.94
C ARG A 19 3.40 20.86 20.37
N LEU A 20 2.69 20.15 19.49
CA LEU A 20 3.16 18.90 18.93
C LEU A 20 3.73 19.11 17.53
N THR A 21 3.62 20.31 16.96
CA THR A 21 3.98 20.61 15.56
C THR A 21 5.31 21.34 15.47
N SER A 22 6.28 20.76 14.77
CA SER A 22 7.55 21.45 14.49
C SER A 22 7.33 22.55 13.46
N PHE A 23 7.72 23.79 13.79
CA PHE A 23 7.50 24.94 12.90
C PHE A 23 8.20 24.76 11.54
N TRP A 24 9.46 24.34 11.55
CA TRP A 24 10.25 24.23 10.31
C TRP A 24 10.13 22.88 9.62
N CYS A 25 9.94 21.79 10.39
CA CYS A 25 10.12 20.43 9.89
C CYS A 25 8.80 19.74 9.52
N ASP A 26 7.68 20.11 10.15
CA ASP A 26 6.39 19.51 9.82
C ASP A 26 5.73 20.23 8.63
N PRO A 27 5.02 19.51 7.74
CA PRO A 27 4.26 20.10 6.63
C PRO A 27 2.91 20.65 7.10
N TRP A 28 2.91 21.64 7.99
CA TRP A 28 1.68 22.16 8.62
C TRP A 28 1.05 23.36 7.91
N LEU A 29 1.77 23.99 6.97
CA LEU A 29 1.25 25.03 6.06
C LEU A 29 1.48 24.61 4.61
N GLY A 30 0.40 24.37 3.86
CA GLY A 30 0.47 24.05 2.44
C GLY A 30 1.08 22.68 2.09
N GLY A 31 1.22 21.77 3.06
CA GLY A 31 1.61 20.37 2.81
C GLY A 31 3.09 20.13 2.52
N THR A 32 3.93 21.17 2.56
CA THR A 32 5.39 21.06 2.43
C THR A 32 6.06 21.74 3.63
N PRO A 33 7.10 21.15 4.25
CA PRO A 33 7.78 21.78 5.39
C PRO A 33 8.34 23.17 5.05
N LEU A 34 8.22 24.12 5.98
CA LEU A 34 8.71 25.49 5.79
C LEU A 34 10.22 25.53 5.54
N ARG A 35 11.02 24.62 6.12
CA ARG A 35 12.47 24.54 5.85
C ARG A 35 12.81 24.28 4.39
N THR A 36 11.90 23.63 3.65
CA THR A 36 12.08 23.32 2.23
C THR A 36 11.75 24.54 1.38
N GLN A 37 10.71 25.29 1.75
CA GLN A 37 10.28 26.49 1.02
C GLN A 37 11.15 27.71 1.33
N PHE A 38 11.57 27.87 2.59
CA PHE A 38 12.31 29.02 3.11
C PHE A 38 13.68 28.60 3.66
N GLN A 39 14.44 27.82 2.87
CA GLN A 39 15.72 27.25 3.30
C GLN A 39 16.69 28.30 3.83
N ARG A 40 16.73 29.50 3.22
CA ARG A 40 17.63 30.57 3.63
C ARG A 40 17.29 31.11 5.01
N LEU A 41 16.00 31.37 5.29
CA LEU A 41 15.54 31.80 6.61
C LEU A 41 15.77 30.72 7.67
N PHE A 42 15.52 29.45 7.31
CA PHE A 42 15.79 28.31 8.19
C PHE A 42 17.26 28.28 8.65
N GLN A 43 18.22 28.49 7.73
CA GLN A 43 19.66 28.49 8.05
C GLN A 43 20.07 29.59 9.04
N VAL A 44 19.36 30.72 9.04
CA VAL A 44 19.67 31.86 9.92
C VAL A 44 18.76 31.96 11.14
N SER A 45 17.77 31.06 11.28
CA SER A 45 16.91 30.99 12.45
C SER A 45 17.67 30.43 13.67
N THR A 46 17.36 30.97 14.85
CA THR A 46 17.79 30.41 16.14
C THR A 46 16.83 29.34 16.66
N GLN A 47 15.63 29.25 16.10
CA GLN A 47 14.50 28.42 16.57
C GLN A 47 14.25 27.22 15.65
N VAL A 48 15.30 26.60 15.11
CA VAL A 48 15.20 25.54 14.08
C VAL A 48 14.49 24.26 14.55
N THR A 49 14.54 23.98 15.85
CA THR A 49 13.88 22.82 16.49
C THR A 49 12.59 23.19 17.21
N SER A 50 12.22 24.47 17.22
CA SER A 50 11.06 24.96 17.98
C SER A 50 9.73 24.48 17.40
N THR A 51 8.77 24.31 18.29
CA THR A 51 7.39 24.00 17.94
C THR A 51 6.65 25.29 17.55
N VAL A 52 5.53 25.17 16.85
CA VAL A 52 4.71 26.34 16.47
C VAL A 52 4.31 27.16 17.71
N ARG A 53 4.03 26.50 18.84
CA ARG A 53 3.69 27.16 20.12
C ARG A 53 4.80 28.07 20.66
N GLU A 54 6.05 27.73 20.39
CA GLU A 54 7.23 28.44 20.92
C GLU A 54 7.68 29.60 20.02
N MET A 55 7.09 29.71 18.83
CA MET A 55 7.45 30.70 17.81
C MET A 55 6.70 32.02 17.98
N GLY A 56 5.97 32.21 19.07
CA GLY A 56 5.14 33.39 19.28
C GLY A 56 4.48 33.41 20.66
N ASN A 57 3.69 34.45 20.90
CA ASN A 57 2.97 34.68 22.15
C ASN A 57 1.55 35.18 21.88
N TRP A 58 0.66 34.98 22.86
CA TRP A 58 -0.68 35.57 22.82
C TRP A 58 -0.62 36.96 23.43
N VAL A 59 -1.06 37.97 22.66
CA VAL A 59 -1.18 39.37 23.07
C VAL A 59 -2.58 39.83 22.67
N ASP A 60 -3.38 40.29 23.64
CA ASP A 60 -4.76 40.75 23.41
C ASP A 60 -5.63 39.78 22.59
N ASP A 61 -5.60 38.49 22.96
CA ASP A 61 -6.30 37.39 22.27
C ASP A 61 -5.91 37.21 20.78
N GLN A 62 -4.75 37.74 20.37
CA GLN A 62 -4.17 37.52 19.05
C GLN A 62 -2.81 36.83 19.15
N TRP A 63 -2.55 35.95 18.20
CA TRP A 63 -1.26 35.28 18.07
C TRP A 63 -0.25 36.20 17.40
N VAL A 64 0.87 36.47 18.08
CA VAL A 64 1.96 37.30 17.55
C VAL A 64 3.20 36.45 17.40
N TRP A 65 3.74 36.38 16.18
CA TRP A 65 4.96 35.64 15.86
C TRP A 65 6.20 36.37 16.39
N ASP A 66 7.09 35.62 17.05
CA ASP A 66 8.38 36.07 17.61
C ASP A 66 9.52 35.28 16.95
N LEU A 67 9.82 35.64 15.69
CA LEU A 67 10.85 34.97 14.88
C LEU A 67 12.23 35.54 15.19
N LYS A 68 13.16 34.68 15.63
CA LYS A 68 14.50 35.08 16.08
C LYS A 68 15.60 34.62 15.14
N TRP A 69 16.43 35.58 14.73
CA TRP A 69 17.51 35.39 13.76
C TRP A 69 18.89 35.46 14.43
N ARG A 70 19.85 34.69 13.90
CA ARG A 70 21.23 34.64 14.41
C ARG A 70 22.03 35.92 14.11
N ARG A 71 21.56 36.71 13.14
CA ARG A 71 22.13 37.97 12.65
C ARG A 71 21.04 38.79 11.98
N ASP A 72 21.34 40.04 11.69
CA ASP A 72 20.49 40.87 10.84
C ASP A 72 20.29 40.23 9.47
N LEU A 73 19.07 40.35 8.95
CA LEU A 73 18.69 39.83 7.65
C LEU A 73 19.18 40.76 6.54
N PHE A 74 19.66 40.18 5.46
CA PHE A 74 19.95 40.95 4.25
C PHE A 74 18.66 41.35 3.53
N VAL A 75 18.73 42.34 2.63
CA VAL A 75 17.57 42.86 1.89
C VAL A 75 16.77 41.75 1.18
N TRP A 76 17.45 40.79 0.54
CA TRP A 76 16.77 39.68 -0.12
C TRP A 76 16.17 38.65 0.87
N GLU A 77 16.68 38.56 2.09
CA GLU A 77 16.10 37.73 3.15
C GLU A 77 14.86 38.40 3.76
N LEU A 78 14.79 39.73 3.78
CA LEU A 78 13.59 40.47 4.19
C LEU A 78 12.40 40.21 3.25
N ILE A 79 12.64 40.14 1.94
CA ILE A 79 11.59 39.78 0.96
C ILE A 79 11.05 38.36 1.22
N LEU A 80 11.94 37.42 1.56
CA LEU A 80 11.53 36.06 1.95
C LEU A 80 10.75 36.06 3.26
N LEU A 81 11.12 36.93 4.21
CA LEU A 81 10.44 37.06 5.49
C LEU A 81 9.03 37.62 5.32
N GLU A 82 8.84 38.62 4.46
CA GLU A 82 7.52 39.13 4.08
C GLU A 82 6.65 38.01 3.50
N SER A 83 7.20 37.24 2.56
CA SER A 83 6.51 36.09 1.97
C SER A 83 6.15 35.02 3.01
N LEU A 84 6.99 34.81 4.02
CA LEU A 84 6.70 33.90 5.13
C LEU A 84 5.57 34.45 6.00
N HIS A 85 5.61 35.74 6.36
CA HIS A 85 4.55 36.39 7.15
C HIS A 85 3.19 36.33 6.46
N GLU A 86 3.11 36.53 5.14
CA GLU A 86 1.84 36.39 4.40
C GLU A 86 1.19 35.01 4.56
N ILE A 87 2.00 33.95 4.67
CA ILE A 87 1.48 32.58 4.86
C ILE A 87 1.14 32.36 6.34
N LEU A 88 1.97 32.87 7.25
CA LEU A 88 1.75 32.76 8.70
C LEU A 88 0.50 33.52 9.16
N ASP A 89 0.23 34.70 8.61
CA ASP A 89 -0.92 35.53 8.98
C ASP A 89 -2.26 34.93 8.50
N ARG A 90 -2.21 34.07 7.49
CA ARG A 90 -3.37 33.27 7.06
C ARG A 90 -3.60 32.04 7.97
N SER A 91 -2.63 31.71 8.82
CA SER A 91 -2.75 30.59 9.74
C SER A 91 -3.42 31.02 11.04
N ILE A 92 -4.29 30.16 11.56
CA ILE A 92 -4.98 30.41 12.83
C ILE A 92 -4.43 29.43 13.85
N ILE A 93 -3.82 29.97 14.91
CA ILE A 93 -3.40 29.20 16.09
C ILE A 93 -4.56 29.23 17.09
N TYR A 94 -4.92 28.07 17.61
CA TYR A 94 -6.03 27.91 18.56
C TYR A 94 -5.50 27.57 19.96
N THR A 95 -6.37 27.59 20.96
CA THR A 95 -6.06 27.06 22.30
C THR A 95 -6.20 25.55 22.40
N ALA A 96 -7.02 24.95 21.52
CA ALA A 96 -7.24 23.51 21.44
C ALA A 96 -5.98 22.74 20.99
N ASP A 97 -5.90 21.45 21.30
CA ASP A 97 -4.75 20.64 20.92
C ASP A 97 -4.62 20.42 19.41
N ASP A 98 -3.38 20.18 18.98
CA ASP A 98 -3.07 19.74 17.62
C ASP A 98 -3.81 18.44 17.30
N SER A 99 -4.31 18.31 16.07
CA SER A 99 -5.07 17.14 15.63
C SER A 99 -4.59 16.64 14.26
N TRP A 100 -4.95 15.41 13.92
CA TRP A 100 -4.71 14.85 12.60
C TRP A 100 -5.98 14.90 11.76
N CYS A 101 -5.84 15.27 10.49
CA CYS A 101 -6.92 15.30 9.52
C CYS A 101 -6.60 14.39 8.33
N TRP A 102 -7.64 13.73 7.84
CA TRP A 102 -7.59 12.90 6.65
C TRP A 102 -7.92 13.74 5.40
N LYS A 103 -6.96 13.84 4.47
CA LYS A 103 -7.05 14.69 3.28
C LYS A 103 -8.10 14.24 2.27
N HIS A 104 -8.47 12.96 2.30
CA HIS A 104 -9.37 12.38 1.30
C HIS A 104 -10.84 12.32 1.74
N ASP A 105 -11.19 13.06 2.79
CA ASP A 105 -12.57 13.25 3.21
C ASP A 105 -12.81 14.71 3.64
N PRO A 106 -13.82 15.41 3.12
CA PRO A 106 -14.10 16.80 3.48
C PRO A 106 -14.34 17.04 4.97
N CYS A 107 -14.82 16.03 5.71
CA CYS A 107 -14.99 16.15 7.16
C CYS A 107 -13.68 15.98 7.94
N GLY A 108 -12.58 15.61 7.26
CA GLY A 108 -11.28 15.40 7.86
C GLY A 108 -11.14 14.10 8.66
N TYR A 109 -12.19 13.26 8.72
CA TYR A 109 -12.13 11.98 9.42
C TYR A 109 -11.68 10.84 8.51
N TYR A 110 -10.89 9.94 9.08
CA TYR A 110 -10.48 8.72 8.37
C TYR A 110 -11.67 7.76 8.24
N SER A 111 -11.88 7.21 7.05
CA SER A 111 -12.71 6.03 6.86
C SER A 111 -12.04 5.04 5.91
N VAL A 112 -12.29 3.75 6.11
CA VAL A 112 -11.80 2.70 5.22
C VAL A 112 -12.25 2.96 3.77
N LYS A 113 -13.48 3.49 3.60
CA LYS A 113 -14.05 3.84 2.30
C LYS A 113 -13.24 4.94 1.60
N SER A 114 -12.97 6.06 2.26
CA SER A 114 -12.21 7.16 1.64
C SER A 114 -10.75 6.78 1.39
N ALA A 115 -10.14 5.98 2.28
CA ALA A 115 -8.82 5.40 2.07
C ALA A 115 -8.76 4.45 0.87
N PHE A 116 -9.74 3.56 0.73
CA PHE A 116 -9.83 2.66 -0.41
C PHE A 116 -9.94 3.44 -1.73
N PHE A 117 -10.80 4.46 -1.79
CA PHE A 117 -10.93 5.29 -3.00
C PHE A 117 -9.68 6.10 -3.32
N ALA A 118 -8.99 6.63 -2.31
CA ALA A 118 -7.72 7.32 -2.51
C ALA A 118 -6.66 6.36 -3.09
N LEU A 119 -6.57 5.14 -2.56
CA LEU A 119 -5.64 4.12 -3.03
C LEU A 119 -6.01 3.60 -4.42
N SER A 120 -7.29 3.41 -4.73
CA SER A 120 -7.73 2.90 -6.03
C SER A 120 -7.51 3.93 -7.15
N ARG A 121 -7.77 5.22 -6.89
CA ARG A 121 -7.43 6.31 -7.82
C ARG A 121 -5.93 6.48 -8.03
N SER A 122 -5.12 6.21 -7.01
CA SER A 122 -3.65 6.25 -7.15
C SER A 122 -3.12 5.05 -7.94
N ARG A 123 -3.87 3.95 -7.98
CA ARG A 123 -3.50 2.68 -8.62
C ARG A 123 -4.03 2.50 -10.02
N SER A 124 -4.76 3.46 -10.59
CA SER A 124 -5.36 3.35 -11.93
C SER A 124 -4.33 3.24 -13.08
N GLY A 125 -3.03 3.13 -12.79
CA GLY A 125 -1.99 2.78 -13.74
C GLY A 125 -1.11 1.55 -13.40
N GLU A 126 -1.34 0.82 -12.29
CA GLU A 126 -0.35 -0.14 -11.76
C GLU A 126 -0.86 -1.57 -11.45
N VAL A 127 -2.07 -1.94 -11.88
CA VAL A 127 -2.45 -3.37 -11.91
C VAL A 127 -2.67 -3.78 -13.35
N ILE A 128 -1.56 -3.99 -14.06
CA ILE A 128 -1.61 -4.58 -15.39
C ILE A 128 -1.68 -6.08 -15.14
N PHE A 129 -2.91 -6.59 -14.97
CA PHE A 129 -3.14 -8.01 -15.17
C PHE A 129 -2.66 -8.36 -16.59
N SER A 130 -2.06 -9.53 -16.76
CA SER A 130 -1.82 -10.02 -18.13
C SER A 130 -3.17 -10.18 -18.85
N VAL A 131 -3.14 -10.15 -20.18
CA VAL A 131 -4.34 -10.41 -21.00
C VAL A 131 -4.96 -11.77 -20.64
N GLU A 132 -4.14 -12.77 -20.27
CA GLU A 132 -4.65 -14.05 -19.78
C GLU A 132 -5.34 -13.92 -18.41
N GLU A 133 -4.73 -13.20 -17.46
CA GLU A 133 -5.30 -13.00 -16.12
C GLU A 133 -6.65 -12.28 -16.18
N GLU A 134 -6.79 -11.21 -16.98
CA GLU A 134 -8.07 -10.51 -17.15
C GLU A 134 -9.16 -11.43 -17.70
N ARG A 135 -8.81 -12.31 -18.63
CA ARG A 135 -9.73 -13.26 -19.24
C ARG A 135 -10.12 -14.40 -18.29
N LEU A 136 -9.21 -14.83 -17.42
CA LEU A 136 -9.37 -16.04 -16.61
C LEU A 136 -9.87 -15.77 -15.19
N LEU A 137 -9.37 -14.75 -14.48
CA LEU A 137 -9.71 -14.47 -13.08
C LEU A 137 -11.22 -14.32 -12.81
N PRO A 138 -12.04 -13.67 -13.68
CA PRO A 138 -13.48 -13.60 -13.45
C PRO A 138 -14.18 -14.97 -13.46
N LYS A 139 -13.57 -15.98 -14.09
CA LYS A 139 -14.15 -17.33 -14.20
C LYS A 139 -14.00 -18.14 -12.92
N VAL A 140 -13.10 -17.77 -12.02
CA VAL A 140 -12.87 -18.45 -10.72
C VAL A 140 -14.17 -18.52 -9.88
N TRP A 141 -15.01 -17.51 -10.00
CA TRP A 141 -16.28 -17.42 -9.27
C TRP A 141 -17.40 -18.26 -9.88
N LYS A 142 -17.22 -18.79 -11.09
CA LYS A 142 -18.20 -19.64 -11.78
C LYS A 142 -17.97 -21.10 -11.36
N THR A 143 -18.20 -21.39 -10.08
CA THR A 143 -17.89 -22.69 -9.48
C THR A 143 -18.96 -23.13 -8.49
N TRP A 144 -19.03 -24.44 -8.20
CA TRP A 144 -19.81 -24.98 -7.08
C TRP A 144 -19.02 -25.05 -5.78
N ALA A 145 -17.74 -24.68 -5.81
CA ALA A 145 -16.91 -24.67 -4.62
C ALA A 145 -17.41 -23.62 -3.60
N PRO A 146 -17.27 -23.87 -2.28
CA PRO A 146 -17.56 -22.87 -1.26
C PRO A 146 -16.78 -21.57 -1.50
N SER A 147 -17.34 -20.42 -1.09
CA SER A 147 -16.72 -19.10 -1.31
C SER A 147 -15.29 -18.99 -0.78
N LYS A 148 -15.00 -19.63 0.36
CA LYS A 148 -13.63 -19.68 0.93
C LYS A 148 -12.62 -20.33 -0.01
N VAL A 149 -13.02 -21.40 -0.71
CA VAL A 149 -12.18 -22.11 -1.68
C VAL A 149 -11.99 -21.25 -2.93
N ALA A 150 -13.06 -20.63 -3.44
CA ALA A 150 -12.97 -19.70 -4.57
C ALA A 150 -12.05 -18.50 -4.28
N VAL A 151 -12.12 -17.93 -3.06
CA VAL A 151 -11.21 -16.86 -2.60
C VAL A 151 -9.76 -17.34 -2.58
N PHE A 152 -9.51 -18.53 -2.02
CA PHE A 152 -8.17 -19.11 -1.99
C PHE A 152 -7.60 -19.28 -3.42
N SER A 153 -8.37 -19.88 -4.33
CA SER A 153 -7.94 -20.04 -5.72
C SER A 153 -7.75 -18.71 -6.45
N TRP A 154 -8.60 -17.72 -6.19
CA TRP A 154 -8.44 -16.37 -6.76
C TRP A 154 -7.15 -15.71 -6.26
N GLN A 155 -6.78 -15.89 -4.99
CA GLN A 155 -5.50 -15.43 -4.45
C GLN A 155 -4.33 -16.21 -5.05
N LEU A 156 -4.47 -17.52 -5.23
CA LEU A 156 -3.47 -18.38 -5.83
C LEU A 156 -3.14 -17.95 -7.26
N LEU A 157 -4.16 -17.71 -8.10
CA LEU A 157 -3.98 -17.33 -9.51
C LEU A 157 -3.32 -15.96 -9.71
N GLN A 158 -3.37 -15.09 -8.70
CA GLN A 158 -2.70 -13.80 -8.69
C GLN A 158 -1.37 -13.81 -7.93
N ASP A 159 -0.88 -15.01 -7.59
CA ASP A 159 0.33 -15.21 -6.79
C ASP A 159 0.33 -14.42 -5.47
N ARG A 160 -0.80 -14.41 -4.75
CA ARG A 160 -0.98 -13.63 -3.51
C ARG A 160 -0.97 -14.45 -2.23
N LEU A 161 -0.84 -15.77 -2.32
CA LEU A 161 -0.67 -16.64 -1.16
C LEU A 161 0.61 -16.30 -0.38
N PRO A 162 0.67 -16.60 0.93
CA PRO A 162 1.84 -16.37 1.76
C PRO A 162 2.94 -17.41 1.53
N THR A 163 3.32 -17.66 0.28
CA THR A 163 4.49 -18.48 -0.07
C THR A 163 5.77 -17.82 0.44
N ARG A 164 6.83 -18.59 0.71
CA ARG A 164 8.08 -17.97 1.20
C ARG A 164 8.64 -16.91 0.25
N ARG A 165 8.53 -17.10 -1.06
CA ARG A 165 8.89 -16.07 -2.05
C ARG A 165 8.08 -14.78 -1.86
N ASN A 166 6.77 -14.87 -1.65
CA ASN A 166 5.92 -13.69 -1.42
C ASN A 166 6.16 -13.05 -0.05
N LEU A 167 6.49 -13.84 0.97
CA LEU A 167 6.88 -13.33 2.29
C LEU A 167 8.21 -12.56 2.22
N LEU A 168 9.18 -13.06 1.45
CA LEU A 168 10.46 -12.37 1.21
C LEU A 168 10.23 -11.03 0.49
N GLN A 169 9.46 -11.03 -0.59
CA GLN A 169 9.13 -9.80 -1.32
C GLN A 169 8.40 -8.76 -0.45
N ARG A 170 7.63 -9.22 0.54
CA ARG A 170 6.94 -8.36 1.50
C ARG A 170 7.83 -7.91 2.67
N GLY A 171 9.07 -8.39 2.75
CA GLY A 171 10.02 -8.10 3.83
C GLY A 171 9.65 -8.75 5.16
N VAL A 172 8.85 -9.83 5.13
CA VAL A 172 8.47 -10.57 6.35
C VAL A 172 9.56 -11.54 6.78
N ILE A 173 10.25 -12.15 5.82
CA ILE A 173 11.45 -12.96 6.06
C ILE A 173 12.69 -12.22 5.54
N GLY A 174 13.78 -12.28 6.29
CA GLY A 174 14.96 -11.45 6.05
C GLY A 174 16.06 -12.07 5.20
N ASP A 175 16.01 -13.39 4.94
CA ASP A 175 17.05 -14.10 4.22
C ASP A 175 16.50 -14.70 2.92
N ALA A 176 17.21 -14.50 1.82
CA ALA A 176 16.91 -15.12 0.53
C ALA A 176 17.03 -16.65 0.57
N SER A 177 17.93 -17.18 1.42
CA SER A 177 18.06 -18.63 1.67
C SER A 177 16.80 -19.22 2.31
N ALA A 178 16.04 -18.40 3.05
CA ALA A 178 14.77 -18.79 3.63
C ALA A 178 13.65 -18.87 2.59
N SER A 179 13.84 -18.47 1.34
CA SER A 179 12.81 -18.58 0.30
C SER A 179 12.67 -19.98 -0.30
N MET A 180 13.54 -20.93 0.07
CA MET A 180 13.51 -22.30 -0.42
C MET A 180 12.22 -23.04 0.01
N CYS A 181 11.72 -23.89 -0.88
CA CYS A 181 10.57 -24.75 -0.62
C CYS A 181 10.83 -25.69 0.56
N VAL A 182 9.94 -25.69 1.55
CA VAL A 182 10.03 -26.58 2.73
C VAL A 182 10.00 -28.04 2.32
N LEU A 183 9.21 -28.37 1.30
CA LEU A 183 8.86 -29.74 0.96
C LEU A 183 10.02 -30.42 0.22
N CYS A 184 10.57 -29.76 -0.79
CA CYS A 184 11.60 -30.35 -1.63
C CYS A 184 13.02 -29.85 -1.37
N GLY A 185 13.18 -28.61 -0.88
CA GLY A 185 14.49 -27.97 -0.75
C GLY A 185 15.23 -27.69 -2.07
N LEU A 186 14.62 -27.90 -3.24
CA LEU A 186 15.28 -27.82 -4.56
C LEU A 186 15.05 -26.50 -5.32
N GLY A 187 14.11 -25.67 -4.88
CA GLY A 187 13.80 -24.40 -5.53
C GLY A 187 13.10 -23.42 -4.61
N SER A 188 12.92 -22.18 -5.06
CA SER A 188 12.18 -21.16 -4.32
C SER A 188 10.70 -21.55 -4.21
N GLU A 189 10.12 -21.36 -3.03
CA GLU A 189 8.71 -21.64 -2.75
C GLU A 189 7.83 -20.59 -3.42
N SER A 190 7.41 -20.89 -4.66
CA SER A 190 6.43 -20.15 -5.44
C SER A 190 5.08 -20.89 -5.46
N ALA A 191 3.99 -20.20 -5.83
CA ALA A 191 2.72 -20.86 -6.07
C ALA A 191 2.85 -21.95 -7.16
N ASP A 192 3.44 -21.61 -8.32
CA ASP A 192 3.68 -22.58 -9.40
C ASP A 192 4.58 -23.74 -8.97
N HIS A 193 5.55 -23.49 -8.08
CA HIS A 193 6.36 -24.56 -7.51
C HIS A 193 5.51 -25.47 -6.64
N LEU A 194 4.85 -24.92 -5.62
CA LEU A 194 4.05 -25.71 -4.68
C LEU A 194 2.98 -26.57 -5.36
N PHE A 195 2.28 -26.02 -6.36
CA PHE A 195 1.09 -26.65 -6.94
C PHE A 195 1.31 -27.35 -8.28
N CYS A 196 2.40 -27.06 -9.00
CA CYS A 196 2.59 -27.62 -10.35
C CYS A 196 3.92 -28.33 -10.56
N SER A 197 5.01 -27.93 -9.89
CA SER A 197 6.36 -28.41 -10.24
C SER A 197 7.22 -28.93 -9.08
N CYS A 198 6.74 -28.84 -7.85
CA CYS A 198 7.40 -29.43 -6.69
C CYS A 198 7.41 -30.96 -6.82
N ASN A 199 8.59 -31.56 -6.78
CA ASN A 199 8.77 -33.02 -6.92
C ASN A 199 8.07 -33.85 -5.82
N GLN A 200 7.73 -33.24 -4.68
CA GLN A 200 6.96 -33.90 -3.62
C GLN A 200 5.44 -33.84 -3.85
N ILE A 201 4.95 -32.83 -4.58
CA ILE A 201 3.51 -32.60 -4.77
C ILE A 201 3.04 -33.03 -6.16
N SER A 202 3.80 -32.73 -7.21
CA SER A 202 3.41 -33.00 -8.59
C SER A 202 3.06 -34.49 -8.86
N PRO A 203 3.72 -35.51 -8.26
CA PRO A 203 3.32 -36.90 -8.45
C PRO A 203 1.93 -37.21 -7.88
N ILE A 204 1.55 -36.55 -6.78
CA ILE A 204 0.24 -36.72 -6.13
C ILE A 204 -0.84 -36.12 -7.03
N CYS A 205 -0.65 -34.88 -7.49
CA CYS A 205 -1.57 -34.22 -8.41
C CYS A 205 -1.76 -35.04 -9.70
N TYR A 206 -0.66 -35.56 -10.26
CA TYR A 206 -0.72 -36.42 -11.44
C TYR A 206 -1.47 -37.74 -11.17
N SER A 207 -1.26 -38.37 -10.02
CA SER A 207 -1.97 -39.59 -9.63
C SER A 207 -3.49 -39.36 -9.52
N ILE A 208 -3.90 -38.20 -8.99
CA ILE A 208 -5.32 -37.81 -8.92
C ILE A 208 -5.90 -37.61 -10.32
N LEU A 209 -5.17 -36.92 -11.22
CA LEU A 209 -5.59 -36.72 -12.61
C LEU A 209 -5.76 -38.04 -13.36
N LEU A 210 -4.78 -38.95 -13.22
CA LEU A 210 -4.85 -40.29 -13.79
C LEU A 210 -6.05 -41.09 -13.26
N TRP A 211 -6.33 -41.00 -11.95
CA TRP A 211 -7.49 -41.65 -11.35
C TRP A 211 -8.82 -41.14 -11.94
N LEU A 212 -8.86 -39.85 -12.33
CA LEU A 212 -10.00 -39.24 -13.02
C LEU A 212 -10.03 -39.51 -14.53
N GLY A 213 -9.09 -40.29 -15.06
CA GLY A 213 -8.99 -40.61 -16.49
C GLY A 213 -8.48 -39.44 -17.35
N VAL A 214 -7.81 -38.46 -16.75
CA VAL A 214 -7.27 -37.29 -17.44
C VAL A 214 -5.77 -37.47 -17.67
N ASP A 215 -5.38 -37.61 -18.94
CA ASP A 215 -3.98 -37.59 -19.34
C ASP A 215 -3.58 -36.14 -19.69
N LEU A 216 -3.33 -35.34 -18.64
CA LEU A 216 -2.93 -33.94 -18.80
C LEU A 216 -1.41 -33.80 -18.78
N VAL A 217 -0.85 -33.10 -19.77
CA VAL A 217 0.53 -32.61 -19.68
C VAL A 217 0.59 -31.52 -18.60
N PRO A 218 1.56 -31.55 -17.67
CA PRO A 218 1.70 -30.51 -16.66
C PRO A 218 1.79 -29.13 -17.32
N SER A 219 0.83 -28.26 -16.99
CA SER A 219 0.85 -26.89 -17.46
C SER A 219 2.04 -26.13 -16.85
N ARG A 220 2.58 -25.15 -17.59
CA ARG A 220 3.59 -24.23 -17.07
C ARG A 220 2.94 -23.25 -16.07
N GLY A 221 2.70 -23.73 -14.86
CA GLY A 221 2.16 -22.94 -13.75
C GLY A 221 0.64 -23.06 -13.52
N VAL A 222 0.19 -22.42 -12.45
CA VAL A 222 -1.17 -22.51 -11.93
C VAL A 222 -2.18 -21.94 -12.92
N LEU A 223 -1.90 -20.78 -13.53
CA LEU A 223 -2.83 -20.14 -14.47
C LEU A 223 -3.11 -21.04 -15.69
N GLY A 224 -2.06 -21.67 -16.22
CA GLY A 224 -2.20 -22.65 -17.30
C GLY A 224 -2.99 -23.88 -16.89
N SER A 225 -2.84 -24.34 -15.63
CA SER A 225 -3.62 -25.48 -15.12
C SER A 225 -5.10 -25.13 -15.06
N PHE A 226 -5.41 -23.93 -14.59
CA PHE A 226 -6.78 -23.44 -14.48
C PHE A 226 -7.43 -23.29 -15.86
N GLU A 227 -6.69 -22.76 -16.84
CA GLU A 227 -7.16 -22.68 -18.21
C GLU A 227 -7.45 -24.06 -18.81
N ALA A 228 -6.58 -25.06 -18.59
CA ALA A 228 -6.79 -26.41 -19.06
C ALA A 228 -8.10 -27.00 -18.51
N PHE A 229 -8.34 -26.87 -17.21
CA PHE A 229 -9.58 -27.34 -16.57
C PHE A 229 -10.83 -26.59 -17.03
N LEU A 230 -10.73 -25.29 -17.30
CA LEU A 230 -11.81 -24.51 -17.90
C LEU A 230 -12.19 -25.00 -19.30
N GLY A 231 -11.23 -25.56 -20.04
CA GLY A 231 -11.42 -26.15 -21.36
C GLY A 231 -12.02 -27.55 -21.33
N MET A 232 -12.08 -28.21 -20.18
CA MET A 232 -12.61 -29.56 -20.05
C MET A 232 -14.15 -29.57 -19.98
N GLY A 233 -14.75 -30.53 -20.69
CA GLY A 233 -16.20 -30.73 -20.71
C GLY A 233 -16.94 -29.90 -21.77
N VAL A 234 -17.95 -30.53 -22.37
CA VAL A 234 -18.76 -29.91 -23.44
C VAL A 234 -19.90 -29.09 -22.85
N GLY A 235 -20.59 -29.61 -21.82
CA GLY A 235 -21.73 -28.98 -21.19
C GLY A 235 -21.38 -28.00 -20.07
N ARG A 236 -22.30 -27.09 -19.74
CA ARG A 236 -22.13 -26.13 -18.62
C ARG A 236 -21.94 -26.86 -17.28
N LYS A 237 -22.70 -27.92 -17.02
CA LYS A 237 -22.58 -28.69 -15.77
C LYS A 237 -21.23 -29.39 -15.69
N ASP A 238 -20.78 -30.01 -16.78
CA ASP A 238 -19.49 -30.70 -16.85
C ASP A 238 -18.33 -29.74 -16.58
N ARG A 239 -18.36 -28.55 -17.19
CA ARG A 239 -17.36 -27.49 -16.95
C ARG A 239 -17.31 -27.04 -15.49
N LEU A 240 -18.47 -26.89 -14.84
CA LEU A 240 -18.53 -26.55 -13.42
C LEU A 240 -18.00 -27.69 -12.54
N GLY A 241 -18.23 -28.94 -12.94
CA GLY A 241 -17.67 -30.13 -12.28
C GLY A 241 -16.15 -30.16 -12.39
N TRP A 242 -15.58 -29.93 -13.57
CA TRP A 242 -14.13 -29.85 -13.76
C TRP A 242 -13.51 -28.68 -12.99
N LEU A 243 -14.16 -27.52 -12.96
CA LEU A 243 -13.72 -26.40 -12.12
C LEU A 243 -13.69 -26.77 -10.64
N LEU A 244 -14.73 -27.46 -10.14
CA LEU A 244 -14.77 -27.95 -8.77
C LEU A 244 -13.60 -28.89 -8.48
N ILE A 245 -13.29 -29.82 -9.39
CA ILE A 245 -12.15 -30.73 -9.26
C ILE A 245 -10.84 -29.93 -9.19
N TRP A 246 -10.65 -28.95 -10.07
CA TRP A 246 -9.45 -28.10 -10.05
C TRP A 246 -9.26 -27.42 -8.69
N HIS A 247 -10.34 -26.86 -8.12
CA HIS A 247 -10.32 -26.25 -6.79
C HIS A 247 -9.94 -27.20 -5.64
N THR A 248 -10.09 -28.51 -5.83
CA THR A 248 -9.69 -29.53 -4.84
C THR A 248 -8.26 -30.01 -5.00
N ILE A 249 -7.69 -29.82 -6.19
CA ILE A 249 -6.30 -30.22 -6.49
C ILE A 249 -5.33 -29.13 -6.04
N VAL A 250 -5.74 -27.85 -6.12
CA VAL A 250 -4.96 -26.70 -5.68
C VAL A 250 -5.30 -26.24 -4.27
#